data_AF-A0A945E7B5-F1
#
_entry.id   AF-A0A945E7B5-F1
#
_cell.length_a   1.000
_cell.length_b   1.000
_cell.length_c   1.000
_cell.angle_alpha   90.00
_cell.angle_beta   90.00
_cell.angle_gamma   90.00
#
_symmetry.space_group_name_H-M   'P 1'
#
loop_
_entity.id
_entity.type
_entity.pdbx_description
1 polymer ?
#
loop_
_entity_poly.entity_id
_entity_poly.type
_entity_poly.pdbx_seq_one_letter_code
_entity_poly.pdbx_strand_id
1 'polypeptide(L)' 'MAKVGIIMGSKSDLPIMQEAIDILNDFGISNEVDIVS' A
#
# COMPACT_ATOMS: atom_id res chain seq x y z
N MET A 1 -14.00 8.47 -6.74
CA MET A 1 -12.54 8.47 -6.98
C MET A 1 -12.05 7.04 -6.92
N ALA A 2 -11.05 6.67 -7.72
CA ALA A 2 -10.45 5.33 -7.64
C ALA A 2 -9.67 5.18 -6.32
N LYS A 3 -9.73 4.00 -5.71
CA LYS A 3 -9.02 3.64 -4.47
C LYS A 3 -8.08 2.48 -4.78
N VAL A 4 -6.85 2.52 -4.28
CA VAL A 4 -5.84 1.48 -4.51
C VAL A 4 -5.76 0.55 -3.30
N GLY A 5 -5.89 -0.76 -3.53
CA GLY A 5 -5.64 -1.77 -2.51
C GLY A 5 -4.19 -2.25 -2.58
N ILE A 6 -3.50 -2.23 -1.46
CA ILE A 6 -2.12 -2.68 -1.29
C ILE A 6 -2.16 -3.93 -0.42
N ILE A 7 -1.95 -5.08 -1.04
CA ILE A 7 -1.97 -6.38 -0.37
C ILE A 7 -0.56 -6.93 -0.25
N MET A 8 -0.24 -7.50 0.91
CA MET A 8 1.04 -8.18 1.15
C MET A 8 0.83 -9.51 1.88
N GLY A 9 1.79 -10.43 1.74
CA GLY A 9 1.69 -11.77 2.33
C GLY A 9 2.18 -11.82 3.78
N SER A 10 3.04 -10.88 4.17
CA SER A 10 3.63 -10.83 5.50
C SER A 10 3.93 -9.39 5.92
N LYS A 11 3.99 -9.16 7.24
CA LYS A 11 4.51 -7.89 7.81
C LYS A 11 5.95 -7.61 7.39
N SER A 12 6.72 -8.65 7.05
CA SER A 12 8.09 -8.49 6.53
C SER A 12 8.16 -7.77 5.18
N ASP A 13 7.04 -7.73 4.44
CA ASP A 13 6.98 -7.10 3.13
C ASP A 13 6.69 -5.59 3.25
N LEU A 14 6.19 -5.14 4.40
CA LEU A 14 5.82 -3.74 4.65
C LEU A 14 6.95 -2.74 4.35
N PRO A 15 8.22 -2.98 4.73
CA PRO A 15 9.32 -2.08 4.37
C PRO A 15 9.48 -1.87 2.87
N ILE A 16 9.17 -2.90 2.05
CA ILE A 16 9.21 -2.82 0.59
C ILE A 16 7.97 -2.10 0.07
N MET A 17 6.79 -2.39 0.63
CA MET A 17 5.53 -1.77 0.21
C MET A 17 5.41 -0.30 0.59
N GLN A 18 6.26 0.20 1.51
CA GLN A 18 6.26 1.59 1.94
C GLN A 18 6.51 2.57 0.78
N GLU A 19 7.42 2.24 -0.15
CA GLU A 19 7.68 3.10 -1.32
C GLU A 19 6.42 3.27 -2.20
N ALA A 20 5.61 2.23 -2.33
CA ALA A 20 4.35 2.30 -3.07
C ALA A 20 3.31 3.15 -2.35
N ILE A 21 3.21 3.03 -1.01
CA ILE A 21 2.33 3.85 -0.18
C ILE A 21 2.70 5.33 -0.30
N ASP A 22 3.99 5.64 -0.21
CA ASP A 22 4.50 7.02 -0.24
C ASP A 22 4.18 7.69 -1.58
N ILE A 23 4.43 7.02 -2.70
CA ILE A 23 4.09 7.53 -4.03
C ILE A 23 2.59 7.78 -4.21
N LEU A 24 1.73 6.88 -3.71
CA LEU A 24 0.29 7.08 -3.77
C LEU A 24 -0.17 8.27 -2.93
N ASN A 25 0.44 8.47 -1.76
CA ASN A 25 0.17 9.63 -0.91
C ASN A 25 0.63 10.94 -1.55
N ASP A 26 1.81 10.95 -2.18
CA ASP A 26 2.34 12.11 -2.91
C ASP A 26 1.42 12.53 -4.07
N PHE A 27 0.78 11.55 -4.73
CA PHE A 27 -0.22 11.81 -5.76
C PHE A 27 -1.63 12.10 -5.22
N GLY A 28 -1.83 12.07 -3.90
CA GLY A 28 -3.15 12.27 -3.27
C GLY A 28 -4.14 11.15 -3.57
N ILE A 29 -3.65 9.95 -3.91
CA ILE A 29 -4.47 8.78 -4.22
C ILE A 29 -4.76 8.02 -2.93
N SER A 30 -6.04 7.91 -2.60
CA SER A 30 -6.47 7.13 -1.44
C SER A 30 -6.13 5.66 -1.62
N ASN A 31 -5.49 5.08 -0.60
CA ASN A 31 -5.08 3.69 -0.59
C ASN A 31 -5.52 2.98 0.71
N GLU A 32 -5.61 1.66 0.67
CA GLU A 32 -5.76 0.81 1.84
C GLU A 32 -4.72 -0.30 1.81
N VAL A 33 -4.23 -0.69 3.00
CA VAL A 33 -3.18 -1.69 3.15
C VAL A 33 -3.73 -2.85 3.96
N ASP A 34 -3.58 -4.08 3.46
CA ASP A 34 -4.00 -5.29 4.17
C ASP A 34 -3.00 -6.44 3.99
N ILE A 35 -2.98 -7.35 4.96
CA ILE A 35 -2.14 -8.56 4.93
C ILE A 35 -3.05 -9.75 4.66
N VAL A 36 -2.83 -10.41 3.52
CA VAL A 36 -3.61 -11.58 3.10
C VAL A 36 -2.69 -12.79 3.04
N SER A 37 -2.89 -13.73 3.97
CA SER A 37 -2.17 -15.00 4.10
C SER A 37 -3.13 -16.16 4.30
#